data_AF-A0A9X3J3T7-F1
#
_entry.id   AF-A0A9X3J3T7-F1
#
_cell.length_a   1.000
_cell.length_b   1.000
_cell.length_c   1.000
_cell.angle_alpha   90.00
_cell.angle_beta   90.00
_cell.angle_gamma   90.00
#
_symmetry.space_group_name_H-M   'P 1'
#
loop_
_entity.id
_entity.type
_entity.pdbx_description
1 polymer ?
#
loop_
_entity_poly.entity_id
_entity_poly.type
_entity_poly.pdbx_seq_one_letter_code
_entity_poly.pdbx_strand_id
1 'polypeptide(L)'
;MLLRLPNESAGRARGRLGAALLGLLVSACAPKPAPAEQVPDAPPVSEPPKPAPATAGGEGGEGQCKVDADCVPASCCHPASCVPAAQKPDCTDVMCTMQCAPNTLDCGGHCACEAGSCKAIFANL
;
A
#
# COMPACT_ATOMS: atom_id res chain seq x y z
N MET A 1 -19.75 -4.87 -33.81
CA MET A 1 -20.19 -3.48 -34.09
C MET A 1 -21.16 -3.06 -32.99
N LEU A 2 -20.68 -2.43 -31.93
CA LEU A 2 -21.49 -1.90 -30.83
C LEU A 2 -21.84 -0.44 -31.18
N LEU A 3 -23.11 -0.16 -31.46
CA LEU A 3 -23.57 1.20 -31.72
C LEU A 3 -23.60 2.00 -30.43
N ARG A 4 -22.88 3.13 -30.42
CA ARG A 4 -22.98 4.18 -29.40
C ARG A 4 -24.35 4.86 -29.49
N LEU A 5 -25.05 4.96 -28.36
CA LEU A 5 -26.16 5.89 -28.19
C LEU A 5 -25.62 7.25 -27.72
N PRO A 6 -26.00 8.38 -28.35
CA PRO A 6 -25.74 9.71 -27.81
C PRO A 6 -26.77 10.05 -26.72
N ASN A 7 -26.31 10.53 -25.57
CA ASN A 7 -27.18 11.10 -24.53
C ASN A 7 -27.09 12.63 -24.60
N GLU A 8 -28.03 13.20 -25.35
CA GLU A 8 -28.28 14.65 -25.43
C GLU A 8 -29.24 15.01 -24.29
N SER A 9 -28.78 15.76 -23.29
CA SER A 9 -29.66 16.32 -22.25
C SER A 9 -29.71 17.85 -22.40
N ALA A 10 -30.69 18.28 -23.19
CA ALA A 10 -31.05 19.67 -23.41
C ALA A 10 -31.97 20.21 -22.30
N GLY A 11 -31.54 21.30 -21.67
CA GLY A 11 -32.35 22.51 -21.44
C GLY A 11 -33.37 22.53 -20.30
N ARG A 12 -33.29 23.58 -19.46
CA ARG A 12 -34.45 24.45 -19.22
C ARG A 12 -34.07 25.85 -18.73
N ALA A 13 -34.22 26.83 -19.62
CA ALA A 13 -34.32 28.24 -19.28
C ALA A 13 -35.70 28.54 -18.67
N ARG A 14 -35.76 29.29 -17.57
CA ARG A 14 -36.96 29.99 -17.08
C ARG A 14 -36.55 31.33 -16.48
N GLY A 15 -37.09 32.40 -17.06
CA GLY A 15 -36.86 33.76 -16.62
C GLY A 15 -38.06 34.40 -15.91
N ARG A 16 -37.80 35.65 -15.51
CA ARG A 16 -38.70 36.79 -15.19
C ARG A 16 -38.99 37.09 -13.72
N LEU A 17 -38.32 38.16 -13.26
CA LEU A 17 -38.87 39.41 -12.74
C LEU A 17 -39.95 39.34 -11.64
N GLY A 18 -39.58 39.76 -10.44
CA GLY A 18 -40.49 40.19 -9.37
C GLY A 18 -39.69 40.92 -8.29
N ALA A 19 -39.97 42.19 -8.10
CA ALA A 19 -39.22 43.14 -7.28
C ALA A 19 -39.46 42.98 -5.76
N ALA A 20 -38.49 43.48 -4.98
CA ALA A 20 -38.64 44.34 -3.79
C ALA A 20 -37.85 43.89 -2.54
N LEU A 21 -36.80 44.65 -2.26
CA LEU A 21 -36.45 45.29 -0.97
C LEU A 21 -36.53 44.48 0.34
N LEU A 22 -35.34 44.20 0.90
CA LEU A 22 -34.88 44.31 2.30
C LEU A 22 -33.65 43.37 2.41
N GLY A 23 -32.43 43.80 2.66
CA GLY A 23 -32.01 44.69 3.72
C GLY A 23 -31.06 43.91 4.66
N LEU A 24 -29.76 44.02 4.36
CA LEU A 24 -28.61 43.92 5.29
C LEU A 24 -28.19 42.57 5.94
N LEU A 25 -26.88 42.33 5.83
CA LEU A 25 -25.97 41.44 6.58
C LEU A 25 -25.64 40.07 5.97
N VAL A 26 -25.09 40.07 4.75
CA VAL A 26 -24.22 38.98 4.30
C VAL A 26 -22.84 39.18 4.93
N SER A 27 -22.62 38.54 6.08
CA SER A 27 -21.27 38.34 6.60
C SER A 27 -20.48 37.50 5.61
N ALA A 28 -19.56 38.14 4.88
CA ALA A 28 -18.70 37.50 3.92
C ALA A 28 -17.66 36.62 4.63
N CYS A 29 -18.03 35.38 4.96
CA CYS A 29 -17.05 34.30 5.09
C CYS A 29 -16.57 33.93 3.68
N ALA A 30 -15.70 34.76 3.12
CA ALA A 30 -14.90 34.35 1.99
C ALA A 30 -13.95 33.23 2.45
N PRO A 31 -13.94 32.04 1.83
CA PRO A 31 -12.85 31.12 2.04
C PRO A 31 -11.58 31.79 1.53
N LYS A 32 -10.61 32.00 2.42
CA LYS A 32 -9.26 32.36 2.03
C LYS A 32 -8.79 31.28 1.04
N PRO A 33 -8.44 31.63 -0.22
CA PRO A 33 -7.74 30.66 -1.05
C PRO A 33 -6.47 30.30 -0.29
N ALA A 34 -6.38 29.05 0.14
CA ALA A 34 -5.14 28.51 0.66
C ALA A 34 -4.07 28.76 -0.42
N PRO A 35 -2.87 29.23 -0.05
CA PRO A 35 -1.73 29.16 -0.96
C PRO A 35 -1.69 27.73 -1.51
N ALA A 36 -1.52 27.60 -2.82
CA ALA A 36 -1.23 26.31 -3.42
C ALA A 36 0.01 25.77 -2.70
N GLU A 37 -0.21 24.83 -1.77
CA GLU A 37 0.85 24.08 -1.12
C GLU A 37 1.57 23.38 -2.27
N GLN A 38 2.79 23.84 -2.55
CA GLN A 38 3.66 23.17 -3.48
C GLN A 38 3.92 21.80 -2.86
N VAL A 39 3.28 20.77 -3.40
CA VAL A 39 3.53 19.38 -3.02
C VAL A 39 5.04 19.20 -3.16
N PRO A 40 5.79 19.01 -2.06
CA PRO A 40 7.20 18.71 -2.17
C PRO A 40 7.32 17.46 -3.03
N ASP A 41 8.22 17.53 -4.00
CA ASP A 41 8.55 16.45 -4.93
C ASP A 41 8.55 15.12 -4.15
N ALA A 42 7.67 14.21 -4.56
CA ALA A 42 7.53 12.93 -3.89
C ALA A 42 8.91 12.29 -3.77
N PRO A 43 9.31 11.75 -2.60
CA PRO A 43 10.56 11.01 -2.50
C PRO A 43 10.56 9.94 -3.58
N PRO A 44 11.73 9.62 -4.18
CA PRO A 44 11.80 8.60 -5.22
C PRO A 44 11.11 7.35 -4.69
N VAL A 45 10.10 6.89 -5.41
CA VAL A 45 9.48 5.59 -5.18
C VAL A 45 10.62 4.59 -5.15
N SER A 46 10.96 4.12 -3.95
CA SER A 46 11.96 3.08 -3.77
C SER A 46 11.52 1.90 -4.60
N GLU A 47 12.22 1.69 -5.72
CA GLU A 47 11.97 0.62 -6.65
C GLU A 47 11.85 -0.69 -5.82
N PRO A 48 10.83 -1.54 -6.06
CA PRO A 48 10.71 -2.80 -5.35
C PRO A 48 12.06 -3.51 -5.44
N PRO A 49 12.66 -3.95 -4.32
CA PRO A 49 13.90 -4.68 -4.41
C PRO A 49 13.63 -5.87 -5.32
N LYS A 50 14.29 -5.87 -6.48
CA LYS A 50 14.35 -7.02 -7.38
C LYS A 50 14.60 -8.22 -6.48
N PRO A 51 13.78 -9.31 -6.54
CA PRO A 51 13.96 -10.45 -5.67
C PRO A 51 15.43 -10.81 -5.70
N ALA A 52 16.12 -10.62 -4.57
CA ALA A 52 17.46 -11.11 -4.45
C ALA A 52 17.36 -12.59 -4.83
N PRO A 53 18.23 -13.10 -5.72
CA PRO A 53 18.22 -14.52 -6.02
C PRO A 53 18.17 -15.24 -4.68
N ALA A 54 17.24 -16.18 -4.53
CA ALA A 54 17.22 -17.09 -3.41
C ALA A 54 18.56 -17.84 -3.44
N THR A 55 19.59 -17.24 -2.88
CA THR A 55 20.86 -17.89 -2.63
C THR A 55 20.58 -18.86 -1.52
N ALA A 56 20.14 -20.05 -1.94
CA ALA A 56 20.51 -21.29 -1.29
C ALA A 56 22.02 -21.21 -1.05
N GLY A 57 22.42 -21.13 0.22
CA GLY A 57 23.81 -20.90 0.57
C GLY A 57 24.02 -20.85 2.06
N GLY A 58 24.18 -22.04 2.63
CA GLY A 58 24.58 -22.24 4.02
C GLY A 58 24.92 -23.70 4.29
N GLU A 59 25.76 -24.30 3.45
CA GLU A 59 26.41 -25.58 3.76
C GLU A 59 27.28 -25.37 5.03
N GLY A 60 26.89 -26.01 6.13
CA GLY A 60 27.79 -26.29 7.26
C GLY A 60 28.00 -25.20 8.32
N GLY A 61 26.95 -24.50 8.75
CA GLY A 61 26.99 -23.65 9.95
C GLY A 61 25.79 -23.94 10.84
N GLU A 62 25.99 -23.94 12.15
CA GLU A 62 24.97 -24.18 13.18
C GLU A 62 23.61 -23.56 12.79
N GLY A 63 22.55 -24.38 12.84
CA GLY A 63 21.25 -24.08 12.26
C GLY A 63 20.76 -22.66 12.56
N GLN A 64 20.34 -21.95 11.51
CA GLN A 64 19.76 -20.60 11.52
C GLN A 64 18.62 -20.45 12.53
N CYS A 65 17.95 -21.56 12.84
CA CYS A 65 16.83 -21.67 13.74
C CYS A 65 16.81 -23.05 14.40
N LYS A 66 16.11 -23.15 15.53
CA LYS A 66 15.75 -24.42 16.19
C LYS A 66 14.24 -24.61 16.23
N VAL A 67 13.49 -23.52 16.31
CA VAL A 67 12.02 -23.50 16.31
C VAL A 67 11.52 -22.41 15.36
N ASP A 68 10.26 -22.49 14.95
CA ASP A 68 9.65 -21.53 14.01
C ASP A 68 9.74 -20.09 14.50
N ALA A 69 9.68 -19.88 15.82
CA ALA A 69 9.78 -18.56 16.45
C ALA A 69 11.17 -17.89 16.27
N ASP A 70 12.20 -18.65 15.90
CA ASP A 70 13.52 -18.10 15.57
C ASP A 70 13.53 -17.47 14.16
N CYS A 71 12.47 -17.65 13.38
CA CYS A 71 12.35 -17.17 12.01
C CYS A 71 11.33 -16.03 11.90
N VAL A 72 11.69 -15.03 11.11
CA VAL A 72 10.87 -13.82 10.88
C VAL A 72 10.85 -13.49 9.39
N PRO A 73 9.88 -12.69 8.92
CA PRO A 73 9.86 -12.25 7.52
C PRO A 73 11.11 -11.45 7.13
N ALA A 74 11.60 -11.67 5.91
CA ALA A 74 12.80 -11.01 5.39
C ALA A 74 12.59 -9.55 4.95
N SER A 75 11.33 -9.13 4.76
CA SER A 75 10.94 -7.78 4.36
C SER A 75 9.67 -7.36 5.08
N CYS A 76 9.42 -6.05 5.12
CA CYS A 76 8.29 -5.48 5.87
C CYS A 76 6.93 -5.70 5.19
N CYS A 77 6.88 -5.65 3.86
CA CYS A 77 5.64 -5.80 3.10
C CYS A 77 5.80 -6.92 2.08
N HIS A 78 4.77 -7.78 1.96
CA HIS A 78 4.72 -8.86 0.99
C HIS A 78 5.94 -9.78 1.02
N PRO A 79 6.44 -10.21 2.19
CA PRO A 79 7.63 -11.04 2.27
C PRO A 79 7.38 -12.39 1.59
N ALA A 80 8.30 -12.78 0.72
CA ALA A 80 8.30 -14.08 0.06
C ALA A 80 9.40 -15.02 0.63
N SER A 81 10.05 -14.60 1.72
CA SER A 81 11.13 -15.35 2.36
C SER A 81 11.21 -15.04 3.86
N CYS A 82 11.94 -15.88 4.58
CA CYS A 82 12.17 -15.78 6.01
C CYS A 82 13.66 -15.75 6.31
N VAL A 83 14.03 -15.07 7.38
CA VAL A 83 15.39 -14.93 7.90
C VAL A 83 15.40 -15.24 9.40
N PRO A 84 16.57 -15.52 10.00
CA PRO A 84 16.71 -15.57 11.45
C PRO A 84 16.26 -14.26 12.10
N ALA A 85 15.70 -14.33 13.31
CA ALA A 85 15.26 -13.16 14.07
C ALA A 85 16.36 -12.11 14.26
N ALA A 86 17.63 -12.53 14.34
CA ALA A 86 18.79 -11.63 14.42
C ALA A 86 18.99 -10.76 13.16
N GLN A 87 18.37 -11.12 12.04
CA GLN A 87 18.42 -10.42 10.75
C GLN A 87 17.09 -9.73 10.42
N LYS A 88 16.20 -9.60 11.39
CA LYS A 88 14.88 -8.98 11.21
C LYS A 88 15.05 -7.56 10.63
N PRO A 89 14.32 -7.19 9.56
CA PRO A 89 14.30 -5.81 9.09
C PRO A 89 13.59 -4.91 10.11
N ASP A 90 14.01 -3.64 10.18
CA ASP A 90 13.27 -2.61 10.90
C ASP A 90 12.08 -2.15 10.03
N CYS A 91 10.88 -2.23 10.58
CA CYS A 91 9.63 -1.88 9.91
C CYS A 91 8.87 -0.77 10.65
N THR A 92 9.51 -0.05 11.57
CA THR A 92 8.85 0.91 12.49
C THR A 92 8.10 2.03 11.74
N ASP A 93 8.66 2.52 10.63
CA ASP A 93 8.09 3.62 9.83
C ASP A 93 7.63 3.17 8.43
N VAL A 94 7.43 1.86 8.23
CA VAL A 94 7.01 1.30 6.95
C VAL A 94 5.49 1.09 6.93
N MET A 95 4.81 1.71 5.97
CA MET A 95 3.39 1.50 5.73
C MET A 95 3.19 0.53 4.57
N CYS A 96 2.61 -0.64 4.86
CA CYS A 96 2.30 -1.64 3.84
C CYS A 96 0.89 -1.44 3.28
N THR A 97 0.66 -1.95 2.07
CA THR A 97 -0.69 -2.02 1.51
C THR A 97 -1.52 -3.08 2.22
N MET A 98 -2.84 -2.87 2.33
CA MET A 98 -3.77 -3.86 2.90
C MET A 98 -4.16 -4.98 1.92
N GLN A 99 -3.55 -4.99 0.73
CA GLN A 99 -3.70 -6.09 -0.22
C GLN A 99 -2.92 -7.29 0.33
N CYS A 100 -3.32 -8.52 0.02
CA CYS A 100 -2.40 -9.66 0.12
C CYS A 100 -1.78 -9.89 -1.28
N ALA A 101 -0.46 -10.07 -1.36
CA ALA A 101 0.23 -10.38 -2.61
C ALA A 101 0.40 -11.90 -2.79
N PRO A 102 0.00 -12.48 -3.94
CA PRO A 102 0.15 -13.91 -4.18
C PRO A 102 1.58 -14.42 -3.91
N ASN A 103 1.70 -15.62 -3.34
CA ASN A 103 2.98 -16.25 -2.96
C ASN A 103 3.80 -15.44 -1.94
N THR A 104 3.13 -14.78 -0.99
CA THR A 104 3.78 -14.06 0.11
C THR A 104 3.16 -14.44 1.46
N LEU A 105 3.87 -14.14 2.55
CA LEU A 105 3.42 -14.51 3.90
C LEU A 105 2.16 -13.75 4.33
N ASP A 106 1.94 -12.53 3.82
CA ASP A 106 0.75 -11.72 4.13
C ASP A 106 -0.56 -12.35 3.60
N CYS A 107 -0.47 -13.39 2.76
CA CYS A 107 -1.60 -14.19 2.28
C CYS A 107 -1.78 -15.49 3.07
N GLY A 108 -1.64 -15.44 4.40
CA GLY A 108 -1.81 -16.62 5.26
C GLY A 108 -0.62 -17.59 5.24
N GLY A 109 0.53 -17.15 4.74
CA GLY A 109 1.79 -17.86 4.92
C GLY A 109 2.41 -17.61 6.29
N HIS A 110 3.48 -18.34 6.61
CA HIS A 110 4.25 -18.16 7.84
C HIS A 110 5.71 -18.56 7.64
N CYS A 111 6.56 -18.16 8.60
CA CYS A 111 7.93 -18.64 8.68
C CYS A 111 8.00 -19.92 9.52
N ALA A 112 8.76 -20.90 9.05
CA ALA A 112 8.99 -22.16 9.75
C ALA A 112 10.49 -22.50 9.77
N CYS A 113 10.90 -23.22 10.81
CA CYS A 113 12.25 -23.75 10.92
C CYS A 113 12.31 -25.18 10.37
N GLU A 114 12.77 -25.31 9.14
CA GLU A 114 12.82 -26.59 8.42
C GLU A 114 14.28 -27.04 8.27
N ALA A 115 14.63 -28.15 8.91
CA ALA A 115 15.99 -28.69 8.92
C ALA A 115 17.07 -27.64 9.32
N GLY A 116 16.76 -26.79 10.30
CA GLY A 116 17.67 -25.76 10.80
C GLY A 116 17.83 -24.56 9.88
N SER A 117 16.91 -24.36 8.93
CA SER A 117 16.88 -23.20 8.04
C SER A 117 15.50 -22.52 8.08
N CYS A 118 15.49 -21.19 8.08
CA CYS A 118 14.24 -20.43 8.02
C CYS A 118 13.65 -20.50 6.62
N LYS A 119 12.41 -20.99 6.50
CA LYS A 119 11.69 -21.12 5.23
C LYS A 119 10.34 -20.41 5.28
N ALA A 120 9.96 -19.84 4.15
CA ALA A 120 8.61 -19.35 3.93
C ALA A 120 7.70 -20.52 3.55
N ILE A 121 6.60 -20.68 4.26
CA ILE A 121 5.52 -21.62 3.96
C ILE A 121 4.33 -20.80 3.48
N PHE A 122 3.90 -21.01 2.25
CA PHE A 122 2.75 -20.30 1.67
C PHE A 122 1.48 -21.13 1.82
N ALA A 123 0.35 -20.46 2.08
CA ALA A 123 -0.94 -21.10 1.97
C ALA A 123 -1.24 -21.42 0.50
N ASN A 124 -1.77 -22.61 0.22
CA ASN A 124 -2.29 -22.97 -1.09
C ASN A 124 -3.62 -22.22 -1.30
N LEU A 125 -3.54 -21.02 -1.87
CA LEU A 125 -4.68 -20.18 -2.26
C LEU A 125 -4.90 -20.23 -3.76
#